data_AF-A0A3D1CX60-F1
#
_entry.id   AF-A0A3D1CX60-F1
#
_cell.length_a   1.000
_cell.length_b   1.000
_cell.length_c   1.000
_cell.angle_alpha   90.00
_cell.angle_beta   90.00
_cell.angle_gamma   90.00
#
_symmetry.space_group_name_H-M   'P 1'
#
loop_
_entity.id
_entity.type
_entity.pdbx_description
1 polymer ?
#
loop_
_entity_poly.entity_id
_entity_poly.type
_entity_poly.pdbx_seq_one_letter_code
_entity_poly.pdbx_strand_id
1 'polypeptide(L)' 'GIAPTRAAARQLVTHRHITVNGKVLNIPSYTVKPGEVVGVREKSKSMEVVTNA' A
#
# COMPACT_ATOMS: atom_id res chain seq x y z
N GLY A 1 -5.44 9.85 4.61
CA GLY A 1 -4.84 9.20 3.42
C GLY A 1 -3.81 8.22 3.92
N ILE A 2 -3.72 7.02 3.34
CA ILE A 2 -3.12 5.79 3.94
C ILE A 2 -1.69 5.96 4.55
N ALA A 3 -0.93 6.98 4.12
CA ALA A 3 0.36 7.29 4.72
C ALA A 3 0.51 8.81 4.94
N PRO A 4 1.20 9.25 6.02
CA PRO A 4 1.34 10.67 6.34
C PRO A 4 2.31 11.41 5.41
N THR A 5 3.27 10.71 4.79
CA THR A 5 4.25 11.29 3.87
C THR A 5 4.44 10.43 2.63
N ARG A 6 4.93 11.03 1.54
CA ARG A 6 5.32 10.29 0.33
C ARG A 6 6.42 9.26 0.60
N ALA A 7 7.35 9.57 1.49
CA ALA A 7 8.40 8.64 1.91
C ALA A 7 7.82 7.42 2.63
N ALA A 8 6.89 7.64 3.58
CA ALA A 8 6.18 6.57 4.27
C ALA A 8 5.37 5.70 3.30
N ALA A 9 4.69 6.30 2.32
CA ALA A 9 3.98 5.55 1.28
C ALA A 9 4.92 4.63 0.47
N ARG A 10 6.10 5.13 0.08
CA ARG A 10 7.11 4.30 -0.61
C ARG A 10 7.60 3.15 0.25
N GLN A 11 7.80 3.38 1.55
CA GLN A 11 8.20 2.34 2.50
C GLN A 11 7.14 1.23 2.59
N LEU A 12 5.86 1.62 2.72
CA LEU A 12 4.74 0.66 2.77
C LEU A 12 4.66 -0.21 1.52
N VAL A 13 4.88 0.39 0.33
CA VAL A 13 4.92 -0.36 -0.93
C VAL A 13 6.14 -1.30 -0.93
N THR A 14 7.37 -0.80 -0.77
CA THR A 14 8.61 -1.62 -0.82
C THR A 14 8.58 -2.80 0.16
N HIS A 15 7.99 -2.60 1.35
CA HIS A 15 7.88 -3.62 2.39
C HIS A 15 6.71 -4.60 2.19
N ARG A 16 6.07 -4.64 1.02
CA ARG A 16 5.03 -5.62 0.65
C ARG A 16 3.74 -5.49 1.48
N HIS A 17 3.40 -4.28 1.93
CA HIS A 17 2.16 -4.05 2.67
C HIS A 17 0.96 -3.71 1.76
N ILE A 18 1.22 -3.27 0.52
CA ILE A 18 0.17 -2.88 -0.44
C ILE A 18 -0.12 -4.03 -1.42
N THR A 19 -1.39 -4.15 -1.79
CA THR A 19 -1.85 -5.06 -2.84
C THR A 19 -2.55 -4.28 -3.95
N VAL A 20 -2.44 -4.77 -5.18
CA VAL A 20 -3.21 -4.30 -6.33
C VAL A 20 -3.86 -5.52 -6.98
N ASN A 21 -5.18 -5.49 -7.15
CA ASN A 21 -5.98 -6.61 -7.65
C ASN A 21 -5.72 -7.92 -6.88
N GLY A 22 -5.56 -7.82 -5.55
CA GLY A 22 -5.28 -8.98 -4.68
C GLY A 22 -3.84 -9.50 -4.71
N LYS A 23 -2.97 -8.98 -5.58
CA LYS A 23 -1.55 -9.35 -5.65
C LYS A 23 -0.70 -8.34 -4.89
N VAL A 24 0.33 -8.83 -4.19
CA VAL A 24 1.26 -7.96 -3.46
C VAL A 24 2.07 -7.12 -4.46
N LEU A 25 2.03 -5.80 -4.29
CA LEU A 25 2.78 -4.87 -5.10
C LEU A 25 3.86 -4.22 -4.23
N ASN A 26 5.12 -4.38 -4.66
CA ASN A 26 6.29 -3.84 -3.94
C ASN A 26 7.12 -2.85 -4.75
N ILE A 27 6.57 -2.32 -5.83
CA ILE A 27 7.23 -1.37 -6.74
C ILE A 27 6.57 0.00 -6.55
N PRO A 28 7.22 0.96 -5.86
CA PRO A 28 6.63 2.28 -5.60
C PRO A 28 6.42 3.14 -6.86
N SER A 29 7.09 2.81 -7.96
CA SER A 29 6.93 3.46 -9.27
C SER A 29 5.88 2.80 -10.16
N TYR A 30 5.11 1.85 -9.63
CA TYR A 30 4.05 1.20 -10.39
C TYR A 30 2.97 2.22 -10.78
N THR A 31 2.62 2.22 -12.07
CA THR A 31 1.55 3.08 -12.59
C THR A 31 0.25 2.30 -12.56
N VAL A 32 -0.68 2.75 -11.72
CA VAL A 32 -2.01 2.15 -11.56
C VAL A 32 -2.86 2.46 -12.80
N LYS A 33 -3.58 1.46 -13.31
CA LYS A 33 -4.53 1.64 -14.41
C LYS A 33 -5.95 1.90 -13.87
N PRO A 34 -6.79 2.64 -14.61
CA PRO A 34 -8.20 2.76 -14.28
C PRO A 34 -8.86 1.37 -14.16
N GLY A 35 -9.61 1.15 -13.08
CA GLY A 35 -10.27 -0.12 -12.78
C GLY A 35 -9.47 -1.09 -11.90
N GLU A 36 -8.22 -0.77 -11.56
CA GLU A 36 -7.45 -1.57 -10.62
C GLU A 36 -7.81 -1.24 -9.16
N VAL A 37 -7.90 -2.27 -8.32
CA VAL A 37 -8.25 -2.13 -6.90
C VAL A 37 -6.98 -2.15 -6.05
N VAL A 38 -6.66 -1.02 -5.42
CA VAL A 38 -5.56 -0.90 -4.46
C VAL A 38 -6.09 -1.25 -3.05
N GLY A 39 -5.36 -2.13 -2.36
CA GLY A 39 -5.70 -2.57 -1.01
C GLY A 39 -4.49 -2.68 -0.11
N VAL A 40 -4.73 -2.98 1.16
CA VAL A 40 -3.70 -3.31 2.14
C VAL A 40 -3.78 -4.80 2.43
N ARG A 41 -2.62 -5.45 2.44
CA ARG A 41 -2.49 -6.87 2.78
C ARG A 41 -3.06 -7.13 4.16
N GLU A 42 -3.84 -8.20 4.33
CA GLU A 42 -4.56 -8.48 5.58
C GLU A 42 -3.65 -8.60 6.80
N LYS A 43 -2.47 -9.23 6.67
CA LYS A 43 -1.45 -9.29 7.73
C LYS A 43 -0.90 -7.92 8.14
N SER A 44 -1.05 -6.91 7.29
CA SER A 44 -0.56 -5.56 7.50
C SER A 44 -1.66 -4.60 7.97
N LYS A 45 -2.93 -5.05 8.02
CA LYS A 45 -4.08 -4.24 8.44
C LYS A 45 -4.03 -3.87 9.94
N SER A 46 -3.29 -4.63 10.75
CA SER A 46 -3.12 -4.37 12.19
C SER A 46 -1.99 -3.39 12.51
N MET A 47 -1.28 -2.84 11.51
CA MET A 47 -0.25 -1.86 11.76
C MET A 47 -0.87 -0.49 12.03
N GLU A 48 -0.50 0.13 13.16
CA GLU A 48 -0.97 1.47 13.57
C GLU A 48 -0.78 2.54 12.49
N VAL A 49 0.26 2.39 11.66
CA VAL A 49 0.59 3.29 10.54
C VAL A 49 -0.50 3.33 9.47
N VAL A 50 -1.27 2.25 9.31
CA VAL A 50 -2.38 2.15 8.33
C VAL A 50 -3.72 2.47 8.98
N THR A 51 -3.91 2.17 10.27
CA THR A 51 -5.20 2.35 10.95
C THR A 51 -5.48 3.78 11.39
N ASN A 52 -4.45 4.60 11.62
CA ASN A 52 -4.59 6.00 12.06
C ASN A 52 -4.66 7.01 10.90
N ALA A 53 -4.99 6.58 9.68
CA ALA A 53 -4.81 7.34 8.44
C ALA A 53 -6.09 7.61 7.64
#